data_AF-A0A5K1CTW8-F1
#
_entry.id   AF-A0A5K1CTW8-F1
#
_cell.length_a   1.000
_cell.length_b   1.000
_cell.length_c   1.000
_cell.angle_alpha   90.00
_cell.angle_beta   90.00
_cell.angle_gamma   90.00
#
_symmetry.space_group_name_H-M   'P 1'
#
loop_
_entity.id
_entity.type
_entity.pdbx_description
1 polymer ?
#
loop_
_entity_poly.entity_id
_entity_poly.type
_entity_poly.pdbx_seq_one_letter_code
_entity_poly.pdbx_strand_id
1 'polypeptide(L)' 'GCLELLSRSGIPIKNKRAVVVGRSNIVGLPVSLMLLKADATVTIVHSRTQDPEKIVREADIVIAAAGQAMM' A
#
# COMPACT_ATOMS: atom_id res chain seq x y z
N GLY A 1 6.28 -9.29 -6.79
CA GLY A 1 6.94 -9.37 -5.48
C GLY A 1 5.89 -9.42 -4.39
N CYS A 2 5.59 -8.30 -3.74
CA CYS A 2 4.62 -8.22 -2.63
C CYS A 2 3.22 -8.79 -2.96
N LEU A 3 2.63 -8.45 -4.11
CA LEU A 3 1.32 -8.99 -4.50
C LEU A 3 1.33 -10.52 -4.69
N GLU A 4 2.44 -11.06 -5.19
CA GLU A 4 2.60 -12.51 -5.33
C GLU A 4 2.66 -13.19 -3.96
N LEU A 5 3.31 -12.55 -2.97
CA LEU A 5 3.32 -13.04 -1.59
C LEU A 5 1.92 -13.03 -0.97
N LEU A 6 1.13 -11.98 -1.21
CA LEU A 6 -0.27 -11.92 -0.75
C LEU A 6 -1.10 -13.06 -1.38
N SER A 7 -0.97 -13.26 -2.69
CA SER A 7 -1.64 -14.34 -3.42
C SER A 7 -1.28 -15.72 -2.87
N ARG A 8 0.01 -16.02 -2.72
CA ARG A 8 0.49 -17.30 -2.15
C ARG A 8 0.09 -17.51 -0.70
N SER A 9 -0.08 -16.43 0.05
CA SER A 9 -0.54 -16.48 1.45
C SER A 9 -2.06 -16.61 1.58
N GLY A 10 -2.79 -16.68 0.46
CA GLY A 10 -4.26 -16.76 0.47
C GLY A 10 -4.94 -15.48 0.96
N ILE A 11 -4.25 -14.33 0.93
CA ILE A 11 -4.81 -13.05 1.38
C ILE A 11 -5.51 -12.38 0.18
N PRO A 12 -6.84 -12.23 0.21
CA PRO A 12 -7.57 -11.57 -0.87
C PRO A 12 -7.30 -10.06 -0.88
N ILE A 13 -7.03 -9.51 -2.07
CA ILE A 13 -6.80 -8.08 -2.28
C ILE A 13 -8.10 -7.34 -2.62
N LYS A 14 -9.02 -8.00 -3.32
CA LYS A 14 -10.30 -7.43 -3.76
C LYS A 14 -11.11 -6.87 -2.59
N ASN A 15 -11.67 -5.67 -2.77
CA ASN A 15 -12.46 -4.93 -1.80
C ASN A 15 -11.72 -4.50 -0.52
N LYS A 16 -10.40 -4.71 -0.44
CA LYS A 16 -9.60 -4.29 0.73
C LYS A 16 -9.18 -2.83 0.65
N ARG A 17 -9.06 -2.17 1.80
CA ARG A 17 -8.43 -0.86 1.93
C ARG A 17 -6.92 -1.05 1.99
N ALA A 18 -6.24 -0.75 0.90
CA ALA A 18 -4.78 -0.85 0.82
C ALA A 18 -4.13 0.53 0.94
N VAL A 19 -3.16 0.66 1.84
CA VAL A 19 -2.34 1.85 2.00
C VAL A 19 -0.92 1.57 1.52
N VAL A 20 -0.43 2.41 0.60
CA VAL A 20 0.96 2.39 0.14
C VAL A 20 1.68 3.60 0.72
N VAL A 21 2.68 3.36 1.57
CA VAL A 21 3.50 4.42 2.18
C VAL A 21 4.73 4.64 1.31
N GLY A 22 4.76 5.73 0.57
CA GLY A 22 5.77 6.04 -0.43
C GLY A 22 5.21 6.04 -1.85
N ARG A 23 5.71 6.96 -2.69
CA ARG A 23 5.23 7.19 -4.06
C ARG A 23 6.36 7.27 -5.10
N SER A 24 7.41 6.51 -4.88
CA SER A 24 8.52 6.43 -5.85
C SER A 24 8.05 5.82 -7.18
N ASN A 25 8.73 6.17 -8.27
CA ASN A 25 8.44 5.63 -9.59
C ASN A 25 8.78 4.13 -9.71
N ILE A 26 9.68 3.63 -8.86
CA ILE A 26 10.16 2.24 -8.93
C ILE A 26 9.25 1.28 -8.16
N VAL A 27 8.69 1.70 -7.01
CA VAL A 27 7.92 0.81 -6.13
C VAL A 27 6.53 1.38 -5.80
N GLY A 28 6.46 2.56 -5.19
CA GLY A 28 5.21 3.07 -4.61
C GLY A 28 4.08 3.20 -5.64
N LEU A 29 4.33 3.95 -6.73
CA LEU A 29 3.33 4.15 -7.78
C LEU A 29 2.99 2.85 -8.52
N PRO A 30 3.94 2.04 -9.03
CA PRO A 30 3.62 0.76 -9.67
C PRO A 30 2.76 -0.16 -8.79
N VAL A 31 3.10 -0.30 -7.50
CA VAL A 31 2.36 -1.17 -6.58
C VAL A 31 0.94 -0.65 -6.33
N SER A 32 0.76 0.66 -6.16
CA SER A 32 -0.59 1.24 -6.01
C SER A 32 -1.49 0.94 -7.22
N LEU A 33 -0.96 1.00 -8.43
CA LEU A 33 -1.70 0.70 -9.66
C LEU A 33 -2.03 -0.79 -9.78
N MET A 34 -1.13 -1.67 -9.36
CA MET A 34 -1.41 -3.12 -9.35
C MET A 34 -2.47 -3.49 -8.30
N LEU A 35 -2.45 -2.85 -7.12
CA LEU A 35 -3.50 -3.02 -6.10
C LEU A 35 -4.86 -2.53 -6.62
N LEU A 36 -4.89 -1.38 -7.29
CA LEU A 36 -6.10 -0.85 -7.92
C LEU A 36 -6.64 -1.81 -8.99
N LYS A 37 -5.77 -2.36 -9.85
CA LYS A 37 -6.14 -3.38 -10.84
C LYS A 37 -6.68 -4.67 -10.21
N ALA A 38 -6.33 -4.94 -8.95
CA ALA A 38 -6.81 -6.08 -8.18
C ALA A 38 -8.07 -5.75 -7.34
N ASP A 39 -8.79 -4.69 -7.70
CA ASP A 39 -10.03 -4.23 -7.06
C ASP A 39 -9.86 -3.78 -5.58
N ALA A 40 -8.67 -3.34 -5.16
CA ALA A 40 -8.50 -2.71 -3.86
C ALA A 40 -8.89 -1.21 -3.89
N THR A 41 -9.37 -0.70 -2.76
CA THR A 41 -9.44 0.76 -2.52
C THR A 41 -8.07 1.22 -2.05
N VAL A 42 -7.38 2.04 -2.85
CA VAL A 42 -5.98 2.38 -2.62
C VAL A 42 -5.81 3.82 -2.14
N THR A 43 -5.06 4.00 -1.06
CA THR A 43 -4.59 5.33 -0.60
C THR A 43 -3.06 5.36 -0.61
N ILE A 44 -2.47 6.43 -1.15
CA ILE A 44 -1.01 6.62 -1.18
C ILE A 44 -0.64 7.67 -0.13
N VAL A 45 0.15 7.26 0.85
CA VAL A 45 0.71 8.12 1.89
C VAL A 45 2.12 8.56 1.49
N HIS A 46 2.48 9.81 1.72
CA HIS A 46 3.82 10.35 1.44
C HIS A 46 4.20 11.43 2.47
N SER A 47 5.40 11.98 2.36
CA SER A 47 5.99 12.97 3.29
C SER A 47 5.23 14.29 3.47
N ARG A 48 4.11 14.50 2.77
CA ARG A 48 3.26 15.70 2.88
C ARG A 48 1.80 15.33 3.18
N THR A 49 1.51 14.06 3.41
CA THR A 49 0.19 13.60 3.84
C THR A 49 -0.03 14.07 5.27
N GLN A 50 -1.19 14.66 5.54
CA GLN A 50 -1.56 15.05 6.90
C GLN A 50 -2.10 13.83 7.65
N ASP A 51 -1.73 13.69 8.93
CA ASP A 51 -2.16 12.61 9.82
C ASP A 51 -2.00 11.19 9.20
N PRO A 52 -0.79 10.84 8.72
CA PRO A 52 -0.55 9.57 8.03
C PRO A 52 -0.82 8.37 8.94
N GLU A 53 -0.59 8.49 10.24
CA GLU A 53 -0.81 7.42 11.22
C GLU A 53 -2.29 7.00 11.26
N LYS A 54 -3.20 7.96 11.21
CA LYS A 54 -4.65 7.68 11.16
C LYS A 54 -5.01 6.91 9.90
N ILE A 55 -4.50 7.33 8.74
CA ILE A 55 -4.78 6.69 7.45
C ILE A 55 -4.26 5.24 7.46
N VAL A 56 -3.04 5.01 7.95
CA VAL A 56 -2.41 3.69 7.99
C VAL A 56 -3.16 2.74 8.93
N ARG A 57 -3.66 3.23 10.08
CA ARG A 57 -4.43 2.43 11.06
C ARG A 57 -5.74 1.86 10.50
N GLU A 58 -6.31 2.50 9.49
CA GLU A 58 -7.56 2.09 8.88
C GLU A 58 -7.39 1.04 7.75
N ALA A 59 -6.16 0.67 7.42
CA ALA A 59 -5.85 -0.20 6.28
C ALA A 59 -6.01 -1.69 6.63
N ASP A 60 -6.58 -2.46 5.70
CA ASP A 60 -6.50 -3.92 5.71
C ASP A 60 -5.12 -4.42 5.27
N ILE A 61 -4.49 -3.69 4.33
CA ILE A 61 -3.19 -4.03 3.73
C ILE A 61 -2.31 -2.79 3.76
N VAL A 62 -1.10 -2.90 4.32
CA VAL A 62 -0.10 -1.82 4.30
C VAL A 62 1.12 -2.28 3.51
N ILE A 63 1.56 -1.47 2.55
CA ILE A 63 2.83 -1.65 1.85
C ILE A 63 3.73 -0.45 2.16
N ALA A 64 4.77 -0.69 2.97
CA ALA A 64 5.80 0.29 3.27
C ALA A 64 6.88 0.30 2.18
N ALA A 65 7.04 1.43 1.49
CA ALA A 65 7.96 1.63 0.37
C ALA A 65 8.64 3.01 0.42
N ALA A 66 8.87 3.51 1.64
CA ALA A 66 9.36 4.87 1.86
C ALA A 66 10.87 4.99 2.11
N GLY A 67 11.58 3.88 2.34
CA GLY A 67 13.04 3.87 2.47
C GLY A 67 13.58 4.50 3.76
N GLN A 68 12.75 4.64 4.80
CA GLN A 68 13.13 5.13 6.12
C GLN A 68 12.99 4.02 7.15
N ALA A 69 14.00 3.84 8.00
CA ALA A 69 13.92 2.90 9.12
C ALA A 69 12.98 3.43 10.22
N MET A 70 12.22 2.53 10.85
CA MET A 70 11.32 2.83 11.97
C MET A 70 10.29 3.94 11.66
N MET A 71 9.64 3.83 10.49
CA MET A 71 8.53 4.69 10.08
C MET A 71 7.20 4.19 10.67
#